data_AF-A0A2A2W5D0-F1
#
_entry.id   AF-A0A2A2W5D0-F1
#
_cell.length_a   1.000
_cell.length_b   1.000
_cell.length_c   1.000
_cell.angle_alpha   90.00
_cell.angle_beta   90.00
_cell.angle_gamma   90.00
#
_symmetry.space_group_name_H-M   'P 1'
#
loop_
_entity.id
_entity.type
_entity.pdbx_description
1 polymer ?
#
loop_
_entity_poly.entity_id
_entity_poly.type
_entity_poly.pdbx_seq_one_letter_code
_entity_poly.pdbx_strand_id
1 'polypeptide(L)'
;MKHGVKDQDYPDMPIGGWAGSIVEVADDGIYTVRWSDETLASIHPVFKQRCEKDGLEFDRYWLDESDLELDNGDPLDIEQPTKITTKPLSPKNQDDRIRMVVRLTSNDPLPDVDHETLEIYREHLLKSLVFPFAAQYGADYRSPVQVKVIGLGDPEDAPIIDEDYGILCEARSEGQIANLPLGELEVAKGKSNRQLVGDYCYWFHNWS
;
A
#
# COMPACT_ATOMS: atom_id res chain seq x y z
N MET A 1 -6.99 -27.25 10.59
CA MET A 1 -7.18 -26.85 9.19
C MET A 1 -6.74 -27.98 8.31
N LYS A 2 -7.56 -28.37 7.32
CA LYS A 2 -7.16 -29.41 6.37
C LYS A 2 -5.89 -28.99 5.63
N HIS A 3 -5.04 -29.97 5.35
CA HIS A 3 -3.86 -29.78 4.52
C HIS A 3 -4.24 -29.33 3.09
N GLY A 4 -3.37 -28.54 2.47
CA GLY A 4 -3.58 -27.96 1.13
C GLY A 4 -4.47 -26.71 1.08
N VAL A 5 -5.09 -26.32 2.20
CA VAL A 5 -5.82 -25.05 2.30
C VAL A 5 -4.83 -23.89 2.28
N LYS A 6 -5.16 -22.84 1.53
CA LYS A 6 -4.35 -21.64 1.37
C LYS A 6 -5.10 -20.44 1.91
N ASP A 7 -4.34 -19.46 2.35
CA ASP A 7 -4.88 -18.17 2.72
C ASP A 7 -5.58 -17.51 1.52
N GLN A 8 -6.73 -16.89 1.75
CA GLN A 8 -7.52 -16.23 0.71
C GLN A 8 -6.85 -14.96 0.18
N ASP A 9 -6.23 -14.19 1.08
CA ASP A 9 -5.56 -12.92 0.77
C ASP A 9 -4.11 -13.15 0.29
N TYR A 10 -3.48 -14.23 0.76
CA TYR A 10 -2.10 -14.61 0.45
C TYR A 10 -2.02 -16.04 -0.11
N PRO A 11 -2.34 -16.29 -1.40
CA PRO A 11 -2.33 -17.64 -1.98
C PRO A 11 -0.96 -18.37 -1.99
N ASP A 12 0.12 -17.66 -1.64
CA ASP A 12 1.47 -18.20 -1.42
C ASP A 12 1.71 -18.68 0.03
N MET A 13 0.76 -18.43 0.94
CA MET A 13 0.78 -18.85 2.34
C MET A 13 -0.18 -20.03 2.53
N PRO A 14 0.34 -21.26 2.70
CA PRO A 14 -0.49 -22.37 3.14
C PRO A 14 -0.92 -22.16 4.59
N ILE A 15 -2.18 -22.45 4.87
CA ILE A 15 -2.76 -22.45 6.23
C ILE A 15 -3.15 -23.87 6.68
N GLY A 16 -2.80 -24.87 5.88
CA GLY A 16 -2.97 -26.28 6.22
C GLY A 16 -2.21 -26.67 7.48
N GLY A 17 -2.84 -27.50 8.32
CA GLY A 17 -2.27 -27.94 9.59
C GLY A 17 -2.36 -26.93 10.74
N TRP A 18 -2.89 -25.72 10.51
CA TRP A 18 -3.11 -24.75 11.58
C TRP A 18 -4.25 -25.20 12.49
N ALA A 19 -4.09 -25.02 13.81
CA ALA A 19 -5.08 -25.40 14.80
C ALA A 19 -5.58 -24.20 15.61
N GLY A 20 -6.82 -24.28 16.05
CA GLY A 20 -7.48 -23.24 16.81
C GLY A 20 -8.84 -23.70 17.35
N SER A 21 -9.52 -22.81 18.04
CA SER A 21 -10.84 -23.05 18.60
C SER A 21 -11.88 -22.26 17.82
N ILE A 22 -13.01 -22.88 17.51
CA ILE A 22 -14.19 -22.17 17.00
C ILE A 22 -14.68 -21.25 18.13
N VAL A 23 -14.72 -19.95 17.87
CA VAL A 23 -15.21 -18.93 18.81
C VAL A 23 -16.59 -18.41 18.43
N GLU A 24 -16.99 -18.56 17.17
CA GLU A 24 -18.29 -18.15 16.66
C GLU A 24 -18.69 -19.01 15.45
N VAL A 25 -20.00 -19.20 15.28
CA VAL A 25 -20.61 -19.86 14.11
C VAL A 25 -21.71 -18.95 13.61
N ALA A 26 -21.57 -18.47 12.37
CA ALA A 26 -22.56 -17.61 11.73
C ALA A 26 -23.71 -18.44 11.12
N ASP A 27 -24.86 -17.79 10.91
CA ASP A 27 -26.09 -18.43 10.38
C ASP A 27 -25.93 -19.01 8.96
N ASP A 28 -24.93 -18.54 8.21
CA ASP A 28 -24.60 -18.99 6.86
C ASP A 28 -23.61 -20.17 6.82
N GLY A 29 -23.18 -20.69 7.97
CA GLY A 29 -22.25 -21.81 8.07
C GLY A 29 -20.78 -21.41 8.06
N ILE A 30 -20.46 -20.12 8.17
CA ILE A 30 -19.09 -19.65 8.36
C ILE A 30 -18.68 -19.74 9.83
N TYR A 31 -17.50 -20.30 10.06
CA TYR A 31 -16.90 -20.46 11.38
C TYR A 31 -15.81 -19.41 11.60
N THR A 32 -15.88 -18.70 12.71
CA THR A 32 -14.76 -17.88 13.18
C THR A 32 -13.87 -18.75 14.04
N VAL A 33 -12.65 -19.00 13.57
CA VAL A 33 -11.62 -19.75 14.32
C VAL A 33 -10.65 -18.75 14.92
N ARG A 34 -10.36 -18.91 16.21
CA ARG A 34 -9.23 -18.24 16.87
C ARG A 34 -8.06 -19.21 16.95
N TRP A 35 -6.92 -18.83 16.38
CA TRP A 35 -5.73 -19.68 16.36
C TRP A 35 -5.19 -19.92 17.77
N SER A 36 -4.69 -21.13 18.00
CA SER A 36 -4.03 -21.48 19.28
C SER A 36 -2.71 -20.74 19.42
N ASP A 37 -2.25 -20.53 20.66
CA ASP A 37 -0.95 -19.92 20.92
C ASP A 37 0.20 -20.71 20.28
N GLU A 38 0.07 -22.04 20.21
CA GLU A 38 1.05 -22.93 19.58
C GLU A 38 1.09 -22.74 18.06
N THR A 39 -0.08 -22.58 17.42
CA THR A 39 -0.17 -22.22 15.99
C THR A 39 0.49 -20.87 15.77
N LEU A 40 0.10 -19.83 16.52
CA LEU A 40 0.65 -18.48 16.36
C LEU A 40 2.17 -18.40 16.59
N ALA A 41 2.73 -19.27 17.42
CA ALA A 41 4.18 -19.40 17.62
C ALA A 41 4.90 -20.11 16.47
N SER A 42 4.18 -20.93 15.69
CA SER A 42 4.73 -21.84 14.67
C SER A 42 4.51 -21.36 13.24
N ILE A 43 3.53 -20.48 13.00
CA ILE A 43 3.28 -19.87 11.68
C ILE A 43 4.47 -19.04 11.21
N HIS A 44 4.66 -18.97 9.90
CA HIS A 44 5.77 -18.23 9.32
C HIS A 44 5.66 -16.71 9.62
N PRO A 45 6.71 -16.04 10.14
CA PRO A 45 6.63 -14.64 10.58
C PRO A 45 6.15 -13.64 9.52
N VAL A 46 6.35 -13.96 8.24
CA VAL A 46 5.90 -13.14 7.11
C VAL A 46 4.37 -13.01 7.08
N PHE A 47 3.62 -14.03 7.48
CA PHE A 47 2.16 -13.97 7.52
C PHE A 47 1.69 -12.83 8.43
N LYS A 48 2.18 -12.84 9.69
CA LYS A 48 1.88 -11.79 10.67
C LYS A 48 2.30 -10.40 10.18
N GLN A 49 3.48 -10.28 9.59
CA GLN A 49 3.96 -9.01 9.04
C GLN A 49 3.06 -8.47 7.93
N ARG A 50 2.52 -9.33 7.06
CA ARG A 50 1.58 -8.92 6.02
C ARG A 50 0.23 -8.50 6.61
N CYS A 51 -0.34 -9.30 7.52
CA CYS A 51 -1.59 -8.94 8.20
C CYS A 51 -1.49 -7.59 8.93
N GLU A 52 -0.42 -7.35 9.70
CA GLU A 52 -0.21 -6.06 10.39
C GLU A 52 -0.10 -4.88 9.42
N LYS A 53 0.51 -5.11 8.26
CA LYS A 53 0.70 -4.07 7.23
C LYS A 53 -0.60 -3.76 6.50
N ASP A 54 -1.39 -4.79 6.22
CA ASP A 54 -2.62 -4.71 5.44
C ASP A 54 -3.85 -4.47 6.33
N GLY A 55 -3.64 -4.24 7.64
CA GLY A 55 -4.70 -3.92 8.60
C GLY A 55 -5.61 -5.09 8.96
N LEU A 56 -5.16 -6.33 8.74
CA LEU A 56 -5.95 -7.56 8.92
C LEU A 56 -5.70 -8.19 10.30
N GLU A 57 -6.75 -8.77 10.88
CA GLU A 57 -6.65 -9.60 12.08
C GLU A 57 -5.93 -10.92 11.75
N PHE A 58 -4.81 -11.21 12.43
CA PHE A 58 -4.04 -12.43 12.17
C PHE A 58 -4.34 -13.57 13.14
N ASP A 59 -4.98 -13.28 14.29
CA ASP A 59 -5.29 -14.27 15.33
C ASP A 59 -6.67 -14.92 15.16
N ARG A 60 -7.47 -14.41 14.22
CA ARG A 60 -8.80 -14.92 13.86
C ARG A 60 -8.92 -15.13 12.36
N TYR A 61 -9.79 -16.05 11.97
CA TYR A 61 -10.05 -16.35 10.57
C TYR A 61 -11.47 -16.87 10.34
N TRP A 62 -12.06 -16.57 9.19
CA TRP A 62 -13.40 -16.98 8.80
C TRP A 62 -13.33 -18.09 7.75
N LEU A 63 -13.95 -19.23 8.04
CA LEU A 63 -13.77 -20.47 7.26
C LEU A 63 -15.09 -21.20 7.05
N ASP A 64 -15.18 -21.88 5.92
CA ASP A 64 -16.24 -22.85 5.64
C ASP A 64 -15.92 -24.20 6.32
N GLU A 65 -16.96 -24.97 6.68
CA GLU A 65 -16.80 -26.31 7.27
C GLU A 65 -15.94 -27.24 6.39
N SER A 66 -15.98 -27.06 5.07
CA SER A 66 -15.21 -27.86 4.13
C SER A 66 -13.70 -27.71 4.27
N ASP A 67 -13.20 -26.62 4.84
CA ASP A 67 -11.77 -26.40 5.10
C ASP A 67 -11.33 -26.86 6.50
N LEU A 68 -12.30 -27.20 7.35
CA LEU A 68 -12.07 -27.62 8.74
C LEU A 68 -11.96 -29.14 8.87
N GLU A 69 -11.15 -29.56 9.83
CA GLU A 69 -11.09 -30.93 10.32
C GLU A 69 -10.92 -30.91 11.85
N LEU A 70 -11.37 -31.97 12.51
CA LEU A 70 -11.24 -32.10 13.96
C LEU A 70 -9.76 -32.29 14.32
N ASP A 71 -9.31 -31.49 15.28
CA ASP A 71 -8.01 -31.66 15.90
C ASP A 71 -8.04 -32.87 16.86
N ASN A 72 -7.22 -33.87 16.59
CA ASN A 72 -7.12 -35.09 17.40
C ASN A 72 -6.12 -34.95 18.57
N GLY A 73 -5.48 -33.78 18.72
CA GLY A 73 -4.47 -33.52 19.74
C GLY A 73 -3.08 -34.06 19.39
N ASP A 74 -2.85 -34.35 18.10
CA ASP A 74 -1.52 -34.67 17.58
C ASP A 74 -0.65 -33.40 17.54
N PRO A 75 0.69 -33.53 17.53
CA PRO A 75 1.56 -32.37 17.33
C PRO A 75 1.22 -31.60 16.05
N LEU A 76 1.33 -30.27 16.10
CA LEU A 76 1.05 -29.43 14.93
C LEU A 76 1.93 -29.81 13.73
N ASP A 77 1.29 -30.23 12.65
CA ASP A 77 1.91 -30.47 11.34
C ASP A 77 1.58 -29.30 10.42
N ILE A 78 2.13 -28.12 10.72
CA ILE A 78 1.86 -26.91 9.94
C ILE A 78 2.60 -26.97 8.60
N GLU A 79 1.85 -26.81 7.52
CA GLU A 79 2.41 -26.59 6.20
C GLU A 79 3.18 -25.26 6.19
N GLN A 80 4.49 -25.34 5.98
CA GLN A 80 5.33 -24.16 5.86
C GLN A 80 5.39 -23.70 4.40
N PRO A 81 5.32 -22.39 4.12
CA PRO A 81 5.48 -21.87 2.76
C PRO A 81 6.86 -22.22 2.22
N THR A 82 6.92 -23.03 1.16
CA THR A 82 8.19 -23.47 0.54
C THR A 82 8.81 -22.43 -0.40
N LYS A 83 8.01 -21.44 -0.81
CA LYS A 83 8.40 -20.34 -1.70
C LYS A 83 7.62 -19.08 -1.34
N ILE A 84 8.07 -18.37 -0.30
CA ILE A 84 7.66 -16.98 -0.10
C ILE A 84 8.44 -16.15 -1.13
N THR A 85 7.97 -16.14 -2.38
CA THR A 85 8.60 -15.37 -3.45
C THR A 85 7.90 -14.02 -3.58
N THR A 86 8.10 -13.13 -2.61
CA THR A 86 8.01 -11.72 -2.94
C THR A 86 9.31 -11.37 -3.63
N LYS A 87 9.26 -11.21 -4.96
CA LYS A 87 10.41 -10.68 -5.69
C LYS A 87 10.80 -9.35 -5.04
N PRO A 88 12.09 -9.07 -4.77
CA PRO A 88 12.49 -7.76 -4.26
C PRO A 88 11.98 -6.66 -5.19
N LEU A 89 11.41 -5.61 -4.61
CA LEU A 89 10.97 -4.43 -5.35
C LEU A 89 12.17 -3.82 -6.09
N SER A 90 11.96 -3.48 -7.35
CA SER A 90 13.00 -2.92 -8.19
C SER A 90 12.89 -1.39 -8.24
N PRO A 91 13.92 -0.62 -7.85
CA PRO A 91 13.89 0.83 -8.01
C PRO A 91 13.84 1.28 -9.48
N LYS A 92 14.03 0.35 -10.43
CA LYS A 92 13.93 0.60 -11.88
C LYS A 92 12.50 0.45 -12.40
N ASN A 93 11.61 -0.23 -11.69
CA ASN A 93 10.21 -0.40 -12.05
C ASN A 93 9.36 0.69 -11.35
N GLN A 94 8.46 1.33 -12.09
CA GLN A 94 7.68 2.47 -11.59
C GLN A 94 6.67 2.04 -10.52
N ASP A 95 5.87 1.01 -10.78
CA ASP A 95 4.94 0.45 -9.80
C ASP A 95 5.68 0.00 -8.53
N ASP A 96 6.85 -0.62 -8.66
CA ASP A 96 7.64 -1.03 -7.49
C ASP A 96 8.12 0.16 -6.67
N ARG A 97 8.45 1.30 -7.29
CA ARG A 97 8.77 2.52 -6.54
C ARG A 97 7.57 3.05 -5.77
N ILE A 98 6.38 3.02 -6.36
CA ILE A 98 5.13 3.40 -5.69
C ILE A 98 4.85 2.44 -4.53
N ARG A 99 4.96 1.12 -4.75
CA ARG A 99 4.85 0.10 -3.69
C ARG A 99 5.81 0.37 -2.54
N MET A 100 7.06 0.77 -2.82
CA MET A 100 8.01 1.14 -1.76
C MET A 100 7.52 2.30 -0.90
N VAL A 101 6.82 3.28 -1.50
CA VAL A 101 6.28 4.46 -0.79
C VAL A 101 5.14 4.06 0.15
N VAL A 102 4.17 3.32 -0.37
CA VAL A 102 3.01 2.82 0.40
C VAL A 102 3.29 1.49 1.11
N ARG A 103 4.58 1.13 1.23
CA ARG A 103 5.11 -0.04 1.97
C ARG A 103 4.61 -1.40 1.48
N LEU A 104 4.10 -1.51 0.27
CA LEU A 104 3.61 -2.74 -0.36
C LEU A 104 4.72 -3.69 -0.80
N THR A 105 4.35 -4.92 -1.16
CA THR A 105 5.22 -5.96 -1.73
C THR A 105 4.97 -6.15 -3.22
N SER A 106 5.87 -6.83 -3.93
CA SER A 106 5.76 -7.02 -5.39
C SER A 106 4.53 -7.80 -5.86
N ASN A 107 3.83 -8.49 -4.96
CA ASN A 107 2.62 -9.22 -5.27
C ASN A 107 1.36 -8.36 -5.08
N ASP A 108 1.47 -7.24 -4.36
CA ASP A 108 0.33 -6.39 -4.04
C ASP A 108 -0.02 -5.52 -5.27
N PRO A 109 -1.30 -5.32 -5.61
CA PRO A 109 -1.69 -4.31 -6.58
C PRO A 109 -1.27 -2.91 -6.09
N LEU A 110 -1.19 -1.93 -7.00
CA LEU A 110 -1.13 -0.54 -6.54
C LEU A 110 -2.49 -0.19 -5.92
N PRO A 111 -2.51 0.56 -4.81
CA PRO A 111 -3.75 0.90 -4.14
C PRO A 111 -4.50 1.97 -4.93
N ASP A 112 -5.82 2.01 -4.77
CA ASP A 112 -6.64 3.12 -5.25
C ASP A 112 -6.21 4.42 -4.55
N VAL A 113 -6.52 5.56 -5.17
CA VAL A 113 -6.24 6.88 -4.58
C VAL A 113 -7.34 7.21 -3.58
N ASP A 114 -6.95 7.37 -2.32
CA ASP A 114 -7.79 7.82 -1.24
C ASP A 114 -7.01 8.74 -0.29
N HIS A 115 -7.69 9.26 0.73
CA HIS A 115 -7.06 10.17 1.69
C HIS A 115 -5.83 9.57 2.38
N GLU A 116 -5.90 8.32 2.84
CA GLU A 116 -4.83 7.66 3.60
C GLU A 116 -3.58 7.43 2.74
N THR A 117 -3.77 6.92 1.52
CA THR A 117 -2.68 6.68 0.58
C THR A 117 -2.04 7.99 0.12
N LEU A 118 -2.83 9.06 -0.08
CA LEU A 118 -2.33 10.40 -0.40
C LEU A 118 -1.50 10.99 0.76
N GLU A 119 -1.89 10.77 2.02
CA GLU A 119 -1.11 11.21 3.18
C GLU A 119 0.26 10.51 3.24
N ILE A 120 0.28 9.18 3.10
CA ILE A 120 1.53 8.40 3.08
C ILE A 120 2.45 8.89 1.95
N TYR A 121 1.88 9.09 0.77
CA TYR A 121 2.65 9.55 -0.39
C TYR A 121 3.17 10.98 -0.21
N ARG A 122 2.35 11.88 0.33
CA ARG A 122 2.76 13.26 0.64
C ARG A 122 3.92 13.28 1.63
N GLU A 123 3.87 12.50 2.71
CA GLU A 123 4.98 12.43 3.66
C GLU A 123 6.28 11.98 3.00
N HIS A 124 6.20 10.97 2.12
CA HIS A 124 7.35 10.51 1.38
C HIS A 124 7.92 11.61 0.48
N LEU A 125 7.07 12.32 -0.25
CA LEU A 125 7.48 13.42 -1.12
C LEU A 125 8.09 14.58 -0.35
N LEU A 126 7.52 14.96 0.80
CA LEU A 126 8.10 15.99 1.68
C LEU A 126 9.53 15.66 2.13
N LYS A 127 9.79 14.39 2.45
CA LYS A 127 11.12 13.91 2.90
C LYS A 127 12.12 13.79 1.74
N SER A 128 11.64 13.64 0.51
CA SER A 128 12.47 13.22 -0.64
C SER A 128 12.65 14.30 -1.71
N LEU A 129 11.69 15.21 -1.88
CA LEU A 129 11.77 16.30 -2.84
C LEU A 129 12.77 17.36 -2.36
N VAL A 130 13.55 17.88 -3.31
CA VAL A 130 14.45 19.01 -3.05
C VAL A 130 13.74 20.30 -3.43
N PHE A 131 13.44 21.15 -2.46
CA PHE A 131 12.84 22.47 -2.67
C PHE A 131 13.88 23.60 -2.62
N PRO A 132 13.66 24.71 -3.34
CA PRO A 132 12.62 24.87 -4.37
C PRO A 132 13.07 24.26 -5.71
N PHE A 133 12.12 23.84 -6.55
CA PHE A 133 12.42 23.33 -7.89
C PHE A 133 11.54 23.95 -8.97
N ALA A 134 12.05 23.96 -10.21
CA ALA A 134 11.31 24.44 -11.37
C ALA A 134 10.47 23.31 -11.96
N ALA A 135 9.23 23.62 -12.31
CA ALA A 135 8.29 22.73 -12.98
C ALA A 135 7.46 23.51 -14.00
N GLN A 136 6.76 22.79 -14.85
CA GLN A 136 5.82 23.32 -15.81
C GLN A 136 4.42 22.87 -15.40
N TYR A 137 3.53 23.83 -15.14
CA TYR A 137 2.13 23.54 -14.86
C TYR A 137 1.36 23.44 -16.17
N GLY A 138 0.62 22.34 -16.31
CA GLY A 138 -0.33 22.19 -17.39
C GLY A 138 0.34 22.08 -18.76
N ALA A 139 1.32 21.17 -18.84
CA ALA A 139 2.09 20.88 -20.05
C ALA A 139 1.21 20.52 -21.26
N ASP A 140 0.02 19.96 -21.01
CA ASP A 140 -0.96 19.59 -22.05
C ASP A 140 -1.87 20.75 -22.50
N TYR A 141 -1.84 21.89 -21.82
CA TYR A 141 -2.55 23.08 -22.28
C TYR A 141 -1.78 23.81 -23.39
N ARG A 142 -2.49 24.64 -24.15
CA ARG A 142 -1.91 25.44 -25.23
C ARG A 142 -0.80 26.40 -24.76
N SER A 143 -0.85 26.83 -23.50
CA SER A 143 0.09 27.80 -22.92
C SER A 143 0.52 27.33 -21.54
N PRO A 144 1.48 26.41 -21.46
CA PRO A 144 1.95 25.90 -20.18
C PRO A 144 2.76 26.97 -19.42
N VAL A 145 2.62 26.98 -18.10
CA VAL A 145 3.20 28.03 -17.25
C VAL A 145 4.42 27.51 -16.51
N GLN A 146 5.52 28.26 -16.54
CA GLN A 146 6.70 27.96 -15.73
C GLN A 146 6.44 28.39 -14.29
N VAL A 147 6.60 27.45 -13.36
CA VAL A 147 6.36 27.68 -11.94
C VAL A 147 7.56 27.21 -11.12
N LYS A 148 7.74 27.82 -9.95
CA LYS A 148 8.75 27.40 -8.97
C LYS A 148 8.03 26.82 -7.76
N VAL A 149 8.08 25.52 -7.59
CA VAL A 149 7.52 24.82 -6.42
C VAL A 149 8.41 25.09 -5.23
N ILE A 150 7.81 25.57 -4.14
CA ILE A 150 8.51 25.99 -2.91
C ILE A 150 8.20 25.10 -1.70
N GLY A 151 7.11 24.31 -1.75
CA GLY A 151 6.74 23.35 -0.71
C GLY A 151 5.49 22.54 -1.07
N LEU A 152 5.05 21.65 -0.18
CA LEU A 152 3.78 20.90 -0.27
C LEU A 152 2.75 21.37 0.77
N GLY A 153 2.79 22.68 1.06
CA GLY A 153 1.92 23.36 2.02
C GLY A 153 2.09 22.91 3.48
N ASP A 154 1.57 23.74 4.38
CA ASP A 154 1.33 23.41 5.77
C ASP A 154 -0.15 23.00 5.96
N PRO A 155 -0.46 21.84 6.56
CA PRO A 155 -1.84 21.43 6.86
C PRO A 155 -2.61 22.43 7.72
N GLU A 156 -1.93 23.29 8.48
CA GLU A 156 -2.60 24.30 9.31
C GLU A 156 -3.14 25.49 8.50
N ASP A 157 -2.58 25.76 7.30
CA ASP A 157 -2.89 26.96 6.52
C ASP A 157 -3.98 26.72 5.44
N ALA A 158 -4.06 25.52 4.86
CA ALA A 158 -5.00 25.17 3.79
C ALA A 158 -5.13 23.63 3.63
N PRO A 159 -6.20 23.11 2.99
CA PRO A 159 -6.22 21.73 2.57
C PRO A 159 -5.10 21.48 1.55
N ILE A 160 -4.21 20.56 1.88
CA ILE A 160 -3.01 20.19 1.07
C ILE A 160 -3.18 18.84 0.36
N ILE A 161 -4.25 18.13 0.69
CA ILE A 161 -4.71 16.90 0.06
C ILE A 161 -6.18 17.12 -0.26
N ASP A 162 -6.55 16.77 -1.47
CA ASP A 162 -7.90 16.79 -1.99
C ASP A 162 -8.06 15.48 -2.79
N GLU A 163 -9.16 14.74 -2.63
CA GLU A 163 -9.32 13.45 -3.32
C GLU A 163 -9.51 13.63 -4.83
N ASP A 164 -10.11 14.75 -5.27
CA ASP A 164 -10.34 15.05 -6.68
C ASP A 164 -9.09 15.64 -7.35
N TYR A 165 -8.27 16.40 -6.61
CA TYR A 165 -7.08 17.10 -7.14
C TYR A 165 -5.74 16.53 -6.66
N GLY A 166 -5.77 15.55 -5.75
CA GLY A 166 -4.61 14.94 -5.13
C GLY A 166 -3.84 15.87 -4.17
N ILE A 167 -2.53 15.66 -4.10
CA ILE A 167 -1.60 16.48 -3.32
C ILE A 167 -1.45 17.85 -3.98
N LEU A 168 -1.70 18.91 -3.21
CA LEU A 168 -1.46 20.28 -3.61
C LEU A 168 -0.06 20.74 -3.20
N CYS A 169 0.56 21.56 -4.05
CA CYS A 169 1.86 22.15 -3.78
C CYS A 169 1.82 23.67 -3.84
N GLU A 170 2.65 24.32 -3.04
CA GLU A 170 2.85 25.75 -3.11
C GLU A 170 3.82 26.07 -4.24
N ALA A 171 3.37 26.87 -5.19
CA ALA A 171 4.16 27.29 -6.33
C ALA A 171 4.14 28.81 -6.50
N ARG A 172 5.29 29.37 -6.88
CA ARG A 172 5.45 30.78 -7.22
C ARG A 172 5.51 30.96 -8.73
N SER A 173 4.68 31.87 -9.24
CA SER A 173 4.71 32.36 -10.63
C SER A 173 4.47 33.87 -10.65
N GLU A 174 5.24 34.62 -11.43
CA GLU A 174 5.07 36.08 -11.63
C GLU A 174 4.91 36.91 -10.33
N GLY A 175 5.51 36.46 -9.23
CA GLY A 175 5.45 37.12 -7.93
C GLY A 175 4.24 36.75 -7.06
N GLN A 176 3.32 35.93 -7.58
CA GLN A 176 2.19 35.37 -6.83
C GLN A 176 2.51 33.96 -6.34
N ILE A 177 1.96 33.59 -5.19
CA ILE A 177 1.97 32.22 -4.65
C ILE A 177 0.58 31.64 -4.86
N ALA A 178 0.51 30.41 -5.36
CA ALA A 178 -0.72 29.67 -5.55
C ALA A 178 -0.53 28.20 -5.18
N ASN A 179 -1.62 27.56 -4.77
CA ASN A 179 -1.67 26.11 -4.61
C ASN A 179 -2.03 25.49 -5.96
N LEU A 180 -1.19 24.55 -6.42
CA LEU A 180 -1.38 23.83 -7.68
C LEU A 180 -1.40 22.32 -7.42
N PRO A 181 -2.24 21.55 -8.13
CA PRO A 181 -2.17 20.10 -8.09
C PRO A 181 -0.80 19.61 -8.52
N LEU A 182 -0.12 18.84 -7.68
CA LEU A 182 1.18 18.26 -8.00
C LEU A 182 1.06 17.29 -9.19
N GLY A 183 -0.11 16.66 -9.36
CA GLY A 183 -0.43 15.73 -10.45
C GLY A 183 -0.37 16.38 -11.83
N GLU A 184 -0.47 17.71 -11.88
CA GLU A 184 -0.49 18.53 -13.11
C GLU A 184 0.86 19.18 -13.42
N LEU A 185 1.92 18.83 -12.66
CA LEU A 185 3.25 19.38 -12.83
C LEU A 185 4.18 18.44 -13.59
N GLU A 186 4.88 18.98 -14.59
CA GLU A 186 5.98 18.29 -15.26
C GLU A 186 7.33 18.88 -14.85
N VAL A 187 8.26 18.00 -14.45
CA VAL A 187 9.65 18.38 -14.16
C VAL A 187 10.55 18.00 -15.34
N ALA A 188 11.35 18.97 -15.80
CA ALA A 188 12.24 18.81 -16.95
C ALA A 188 13.21 17.62 -16.85
N LYS A 189 13.56 17.03 -18.00
CA LYS A 189 14.48 15.89 -18.09
C LYS A 189 15.83 16.18 -17.41
N GLY A 190 16.35 15.21 -16.66
CA GLY A 190 17.64 15.29 -15.98
C GLY A 190 17.64 16.03 -14.63
N LYS A 191 16.47 16.48 -14.14
CA LYS A 191 16.33 17.08 -12.80
C LYS A 191 16.06 16.01 -11.73
N SER A 192 16.53 16.26 -10.51
CA SER A 192 16.47 15.32 -9.37
C SER A 192 15.05 14.90 -9.01
N ASN A 193 14.10 15.84 -9.01
CA ASN A 193 12.72 15.58 -8.57
C ASN A 193 11.86 14.92 -9.65
N ARG A 194 12.38 14.75 -10.88
CA ARG A 194 11.58 14.27 -12.02
C ARG A 194 10.99 12.89 -11.78
N GLN A 195 11.76 11.97 -11.21
CA GLN A 195 11.27 10.63 -10.95
C GLN A 195 10.19 10.64 -9.87
N LEU A 196 10.41 11.35 -8.76
CA LEU A 196 9.46 11.43 -7.65
C LEU A 196 8.11 12.02 -8.06
N VAL A 197 8.13 13.15 -8.78
CA VAL A 197 6.91 13.79 -9.29
C VAL A 197 6.25 12.90 -10.35
N GLY A 198 7.04 12.32 -11.27
CA GLY A 198 6.50 11.44 -12.30
C GLY A 198 5.88 10.15 -11.78
N ASP A 199 6.44 9.56 -10.72
CA ASP A 199 5.87 8.38 -10.05
C ASP A 199 4.52 8.70 -9.42
N TYR A 200 4.44 9.84 -8.72
CA TYR A 200 3.19 10.33 -8.14
C TYR A 200 2.13 10.59 -9.21
N CYS A 201 2.45 11.38 -10.25
CA CYS A 201 1.51 11.68 -11.34
C CYS A 201 1.00 10.41 -12.02
N TYR A 202 1.88 9.44 -12.27
CA TYR A 202 1.49 8.17 -12.86
C TYR A 202 0.52 7.39 -11.98
N TRP A 203 0.81 7.26 -10.68
CA TRP A 203 -0.10 6.56 -9.76
C TRP A 203 -1.45 7.28 -9.66
N PHE A 204 -1.43 8.60 -9.40
CA PHE A 204 -2.63 9.41 -9.25
C PHE A 204 -3.55 9.28 -10.47
N HIS A 205 -3.06 9.53 -11.69
CA HIS A 205 -3.90 9.54 -12.89
C HIS A 205 -4.41 8.17 -13.36
N ASN A 206 -3.89 7.06 -12.83
CA ASN A 206 -4.31 5.72 -13.23
C ASN A 206 -5.16 5.00 -12.16
N TRP A 207 -5.19 5.52 -10.93
CA TRP A 207 -5.88 4.93 -9.78
C TRP A 207 -6.79 5.92 -9.01
N SER A 208 -6.97 7.14 -9.50
CA SER A 208 -7.98 8.11 -9.03
C SER A 208 -9.34 7.91 -9.69
#